data_AF-A0A346AGL3-F1
#
_entry.id   AF-A0A346AGL3-F1
#
_cell.length_a   1.000
_cell.length_b   1.000
_cell.length_c   1.000
_cell.angle_alpha   90.00
_cell.angle_beta   90.00
_cell.angle_gamma   90.00
#
_symmetry.space_group_name_H-M   'P 1'
#
loop_
_entity.id
_entity.type
_entity.pdbx_description
1 polymer ?
#
loop_
_entity_poly.entity_id
_entity_poly.type
_entity_poly.pdbx_seq_one_letter_code
_entity_poly.pdbx_strand_id
1 'polypeptide(L)'
;MKVAILSSAPERYARLLHDLPDVEIAATAGWDAFEPVRRAAEAGARVLCEHPLAAKEADLKAMVDAGGDRLTFASPACHGEAFAVLRRGIADGGIGELTTILGSLTTRADGGVLGATVPYLLDLADAVLDGDRAHQVYAQTNTILGGQGAESAAVVTIRYRSGKVASFDCGRSPSATGRPVVTFIGDKASVQYDAGPRLLGGERPEPGGEDLDALMLRDFLSAEGGAGPDGQAALRTAGIVQAAYESAHTGQPVDLPPGG
;
A
#
# COMPACT_ATOMS: atom_id res chain seq x y z
N MET A 1 -5.02 20.74 -15.47
CA MET A 1 -4.49 19.37 -15.36
C MET A 1 -5.64 18.37 -15.28
N LYS A 2 -5.56 17.28 -16.05
CA LYS A 2 -6.55 16.19 -16.00
C LYS A 2 -6.07 15.10 -15.05
N VAL A 3 -6.93 14.71 -14.12
CA VAL A 3 -6.67 13.66 -13.12
C VAL A 3 -7.74 12.59 -13.24
N ALA A 4 -7.32 11.33 -13.22
CA ALA A 4 -8.19 10.19 -13.13
C ALA A 4 -7.94 9.43 -11.82
N ILE A 5 -9.00 8.95 -11.18
CA ILE A 5 -8.97 8.30 -9.88
C ILE A 5 -9.66 6.93 -9.98
N LEU A 6 -8.94 5.88 -9.62
CA LEU A 6 -9.48 4.54 -9.48
C LEU A 6 -9.43 4.14 -8.00
N SER A 7 -10.58 4.13 -7.33
CA SER A 7 -10.65 3.84 -5.89
C SER A 7 -11.97 3.19 -5.54
N SER A 8 -11.98 2.34 -4.53
CA SER A 8 -13.21 1.81 -3.92
C SER A 8 -14.05 2.89 -3.23
N ALA A 9 -13.45 4.02 -2.86
CA ALA A 9 -14.09 5.17 -2.26
C ALA A 9 -13.64 6.47 -2.95
N PRO A 10 -13.98 6.69 -4.24
CA PRO A 10 -13.46 7.79 -5.04
C PRO A 10 -13.78 9.17 -4.45
N GLU A 11 -14.91 9.28 -3.74
CA GLU A 11 -15.36 10.48 -3.01
C GLU A 11 -14.33 10.97 -1.99
N ARG A 12 -13.53 10.06 -1.39
CA ARG A 12 -12.48 10.38 -0.43
C ARG A 12 -11.45 11.32 -1.02
N TYR A 13 -11.02 11.06 -2.26
CA TYR A 13 -10.02 11.85 -2.97
C TYR A 13 -10.67 13.03 -3.71
N ALA A 14 -11.85 12.81 -4.32
CA ALA A 14 -12.53 13.84 -5.10
C ALA A 14 -12.84 15.09 -4.26
N ARG A 15 -13.25 14.92 -2.99
CA ARG A 15 -13.52 16.05 -2.07
C ARG A 15 -12.30 16.92 -1.82
N LEU A 16 -11.12 16.33 -1.68
CA LEU A 16 -9.87 17.07 -1.43
C LEU A 16 -9.35 17.80 -2.68
N LEU A 17 -9.77 17.35 -3.86
CA LEU A 17 -9.37 17.92 -5.14
C LEU A 17 -10.38 18.91 -5.71
N HIS A 18 -11.64 18.90 -5.23
CA HIS A 18 -12.75 19.66 -5.80
C HIS A 18 -12.49 21.18 -5.84
N ASP A 19 -11.84 21.71 -4.80
CA ASP A 19 -11.61 23.15 -4.65
C ASP A 19 -10.34 23.63 -5.37
N LEU A 20 -9.59 22.73 -6.03
CA LEU A 20 -8.37 23.10 -6.72
C LEU A 20 -8.68 23.65 -8.11
N PRO A 21 -8.28 24.91 -8.41
CA PRO A 21 -8.44 25.46 -9.74
C PRO A 21 -7.68 24.60 -10.75
N ASP A 22 -8.24 24.45 -11.95
CA ASP A 22 -7.63 23.74 -13.07
C ASP A 22 -7.48 22.21 -12.91
N VAL A 23 -8.13 21.55 -11.94
CA VAL A 23 -8.16 20.07 -11.84
C VAL A 23 -9.48 19.50 -12.36
N GLU A 24 -9.43 18.80 -13.48
CA GLU A 24 -10.57 18.01 -13.99
C GLU A 24 -10.47 16.57 -13.46
N ILE A 25 -11.51 16.07 -12.78
CA ILE A 25 -11.51 14.76 -12.12
C ILE A 25 -12.43 13.78 -12.85
N ALA A 26 -11.89 12.63 -13.25
CA ALA A 26 -12.66 11.45 -13.61
C ALA A 26 -12.45 10.36 -12.55
N ALA A 27 -13.49 9.97 -11.83
CA ALA A 27 -13.37 8.98 -10.78
C ALA A 27 -14.29 7.77 -11.01
N THR A 28 -13.79 6.56 -10.78
CA THR A 28 -14.59 5.33 -10.86
C THR A 28 -14.45 4.49 -9.61
N ALA A 29 -15.51 3.74 -9.30
CA ALA A 29 -15.58 2.87 -8.13
C ALA A 29 -14.89 1.53 -8.40
N GLY A 30 -13.61 1.46 -8.02
CA GLY A 30 -12.82 0.25 -8.00
C GLY A 30 -12.53 -0.37 -9.36
N TRP A 31 -11.81 -1.49 -9.31
CA TRP A 31 -11.21 -2.13 -10.49
C TRP A 31 -12.21 -2.78 -11.44
N ASP A 32 -13.47 -2.99 -11.03
CA ASP A 32 -14.52 -3.49 -11.93
C ASP A 32 -14.97 -2.45 -12.96
N ALA A 33 -14.66 -1.17 -12.72
CA ALA A 33 -14.94 -0.06 -13.62
C ALA A 33 -13.66 0.71 -13.98
N PHE A 34 -12.54 0.01 -14.24
CA PHE A 34 -11.25 0.66 -14.52
C PHE A 34 -11.10 1.21 -15.95
N GLU A 35 -11.92 0.75 -16.89
CA GLU A 35 -11.83 1.11 -18.32
C GLU A 35 -11.88 2.63 -18.59
N PRO A 36 -12.76 3.44 -17.94
CA PRO A 36 -12.73 4.89 -18.10
C PRO A 36 -11.42 5.53 -17.60
N VAL A 37 -10.84 5.01 -16.52
CA VAL A 37 -9.56 5.51 -15.98
C VAL A 37 -8.42 5.16 -16.92
N ARG A 38 -8.42 3.94 -17.48
CA ARG A 38 -7.44 3.51 -18.49
C ARG A 38 -7.47 4.43 -19.72
N ARG A 39 -8.66 4.74 -20.24
CA ARG A 39 -8.82 5.68 -21.36
C ARG A 39 -8.37 7.10 -21.02
N ALA A 40 -8.62 7.57 -19.81
CA ALA A 40 -8.13 8.86 -19.35
C ALA A 40 -6.58 8.87 -19.30
N ALA A 41 -5.97 7.77 -18.85
CA ALA A 41 -4.52 7.57 -18.84
C ALA A 41 -3.92 7.63 -20.26
N GLU A 42 -4.53 6.91 -21.22
CA GLU A 42 -4.15 6.94 -22.64
C GLU A 42 -4.28 8.33 -23.25
N ALA A 43 -5.28 9.10 -22.81
CA ALA A 43 -5.48 10.50 -23.20
C ALA A 43 -4.53 11.48 -22.47
N GLY A 44 -3.62 10.97 -21.64
CA GLY A 44 -2.58 11.74 -20.97
C GLY A 44 -2.95 12.32 -19.60
N ALA A 45 -4.05 11.88 -18.99
CA ALA A 45 -4.36 12.23 -17.61
C ALA A 45 -3.35 11.61 -16.64
N ARG A 46 -3.10 12.30 -15.52
CA ARG A 46 -2.41 11.71 -14.38
C ARG A 46 -3.37 10.81 -13.62
N VAL A 47 -2.88 9.67 -13.16
CA VAL A 47 -3.73 8.63 -12.58
C VAL A 47 -3.31 8.34 -11.16
N LEU A 48 -4.27 8.42 -10.24
CA LEU A 48 -4.14 7.93 -8.87
C LEU A 48 -4.99 6.66 -8.72
N CYS A 49 -4.36 5.53 -8.38
CA CYS A 49 -5.04 4.24 -8.24
C CYS A 49 -4.87 3.65 -6.85
N GLU A 50 -5.92 3.08 -6.27
CA GLU A 50 -5.76 2.09 -5.19
C GLU A 50 -5.23 0.77 -5.76
N HIS A 51 -4.50 0.02 -4.93
CA HIS A 51 -4.05 -1.32 -5.31
C HIS A 51 -5.25 -2.25 -5.62
N PRO A 52 -5.18 -3.04 -6.70
CA PRO A 52 -6.23 -4.00 -7.03
C PRO A 52 -6.24 -5.19 -6.08
N LEU A 53 -7.37 -5.92 -6.10
CA LEU A 53 -7.39 -7.30 -5.63
C LEU A 53 -6.56 -8.19 -6.56
N ALA A 54 -5.99 -9.27 -6.02
CA ALA A 54 -5.06 -10.16 -6.75
C ALA A 54 -5.60 -10.70 -8.09
N ALA A 55 -6.91 -10.87 -8.22
CA ALA A 55 -7.55 -11.38 -9.44
C ALA A 55 -7.54 -10.43 -10.65
N LYS A 56 -6.87 -9.26 -10.55
CA LYS A 56 -6.91 -8.19 -11.55
C LYS A 56 -5.53 -7.87 -12.15
N GLU A 57 -4.62 -8.84 -12.21
CA GLU A 57 -3.26 -8.64 -12.73
C GLU A 57 -3.24 -8.13 -14.19
N ALA A 58 -4.10 -8.67 -15.06
CA ALA A 58 -4.19 -8.22 -16.46
C ALA A 58 -4.67 -6.76 -16.56
N ASP A 59 -5.66 -6.38 -15.76
CA ASP A 59 -6.19 -5.02 -15.69
C ASP A 59 -5.14 -4.05 -15.13
N LEU A 60 -4.41 -4.49 -14.09
CA LEU A 60 -3.29 -3.77 -13.52
C LEU A 60 -2.22 -3.51 -14.58
N LYS A 61 -1.80 -4.54 -15.30
CA LYS A 61 -0.80 -4.41 -16.38
C LYS A 61 -1.27 -3.44 -17.46
N ALA A 62 -2.52 -3.55 -17.90
CA ALA A 62 -3.10 -2.63 -18.87
C ALA A 62 -3.12 -1.18 -18.37
N MET A 63 -3.37 -0.96 -17.08
CA MET A 63 -3.30 0.36 -16.46
C MET A 63 -1.87 0.90 -16.39
N VAL A 64 -0.89 0.06 -16.02
CA VAL A 64 0.53 0.42 -15.99
C VAL A 64 1.03 0.80 -17.38
N ASP A 65 0.69 0.00 -18.39
CA ASP A 65 1.08 0.23 -19.78
C ASP A 65 0.44 1.54 -20.32
N ALA A 66 -0.79 1.87 -19.91
CA ALA A 66 -1.49 3.10 -20.32
C ALA A 66 -1.01 4.36 -19.59
N GLY A 67 -0.74 4.25 -18.29
CA GLY A 67 -0.41 5.39 -17.43
C GLY A 67 1.07 5.77 -17.43
N GLY A 68 1.98 4.79 -17.54
CA GLY A 68 3.42 5.03 -17.48
C GLY A 68 3.85 5.75 -16.20
N ASP A 69 4.69 6.77 -16.35
CA ASP A 69 5.19 7.65 -15.27
C ASP A 69 4.12 8.55 -14.62
N ARG A 70 2.94 8.67 -15.25
CA ARG A 70 1.80 9.42 -14.75
C ARG A 70 0.88 8.61 -13.84
N LEU A 71 1.13 7.31 -13.69
CA LEU A 71 0.41 6.44 -12.78
C LEU A 71 1.09 6.41 -11.41
N THR A 72 0.31 6.67 -10.38
CA THR A 72 0.74 6.58 -8.99
C THR A 72 -0.26 5.74 -8.21
N PHE A 73 0.24 4.83 -7.38
CA PHE A 73 -0.61 4.07 -6.47
C PHE A 73 -0.77 4.82 -5.15
N ALA A 74 -2.00 4.84 -4.64
CA ALA A 74 -2.35 5.51 -3.40
C ALA A 74 -1.71 4.74 -2.24
N SER A 75 -0.75 5.38 -1.55
CA SER A 75 -0.14 4.85 -0.34
C SER A 75 0.11 5.98 0.66
N PRO A 76 -0.94 6.48 1.35
CA PRO A 76 -0.86 7.74 2.11
C PRO A 76 0.28 7.77 3.15
N ALA A 77 0.54 6.64 3.80
CA ALA A 77 1.58 6.52 4.82
C ALA A 77 3.00 6.79 4.29
N CYS A 78 3.25 6.59 3.00
CA CYS A 78 4.54 6.90 2.37
C CYS A 78 4.84 8.41 2.29
N HIS A 79 3.81 9.26 2.44
CA HIS A 79 3.91 10.72 2.27
C HIS A 79 3.99 11.50 3.59
N GLY A 80 3.90 10.82 4.73
CA GLY A 80 4.01 11.48 6.05
C GLY A 80 5.43 11.98 6.32
N GLU A 81 5.54 13.15 6.95
CA GLU A 81 6.84 13.74 7.30
C GLU A 81 7.62 12.82 8.25
N ALA A 82 6.92 12.22 9.22
CA ALA A 82 7.51 11.26 10.14
C ALA A 82 8.12 10.04 9.43
N PHE A 83 7.48 9.57 8.35
CA PHE A 83 8.02 8.46 7.56
C PHE A 83 9.22 8.90 6.72
N ALA A 84 9.19 10.11 6.15
CA ALA A 84 10.32 10.68 5.42
C ALA A 84 11.57 10.82 6.31
N VAL A 85 11.41 11.31 7.56
CA VAL A 85 12.49 11.40 8.56
C VAL A 85 13.04 10.01 8.88
N LEU A 86 12.17 9.03 9.11
CA LEU A 86 12.58 7.66 9.38
C LEU A 86 13.36 7.04 8.22
N ARG A 87 12.85 7.15 7.00
CA ARG A 87 13.53 6.67 5.78
C ARG A 87 14.93 7.25 5.67
N ARG A 88 15.07 8.56 5.87
CA ARG A 88 16.37 9.23 5.85
C ARG A 88 17.28 8.70 6.96
N GLY A 89 16.77 8.53 8.17
CA GLY A 89 17.53 7.96 9.29
C GLY A 89 18.03 6.53 9.02
N ILE A 90 17.23 5.70 8.35
CA ILE A 90 17.65 4.36 7.90
C ILE A 90 18.73 4.47 6.83
N ALA A 91 18.53 5.30 5.80
CA ALA A 91 19.50 5.50 4.71
C ALA A 91 20.84 6.06 5.22
N ASP A 92 20.81 6.92 6.23
CA ASP A 92 21.99 7.48 6.90
C ASP A 92 22.67 6.46 7.86
N GLY A 93 22.17 5.22 7.94
CA GLY A 93 22.76 4.12 8.71
C GLY A 93 22.37 4.09 10.20
N GLY A 94 21.31 4.80 10.59
CA GLY A 94 20.89 4.94 12.00
C GLY A 94 20.50 3.62 12.69
N ILE A 95 20.11 2.60 11.92
CA ILE A 95 19.83 1.24 12.43
C ILE A 95 20.89 0.20 12.04
N GLY A 96 21.94 0.61 11.32
CA GLY A 96 22.91 -0.31 10.70
C GLY A 96 22.33 -1.01 9.47
N GLU A 97 22.63 -2.30 9.29
CA GLU A 97 22.05 -3.08 8.18
C GLU A 97 20.62 -3.51 8.52
N LEU A 98 19.64 -3.12 7.70
CA LEU A 98 18.26 -3.59 7.82
C LEU A 98 18.20 -5.12 7.68
N THR A 99 17.59 -5.80 8.64
CA THR A 99 17.43 -7.26 8.66
C THR A 99 15.96 -7.68 8.57
N THR A 100 15.08 -6.98 9.30
CA THR A 100 13.69 -7.40 9.49
C THR A 100 12.74 -6.21 9.46
N ILE A 101 11.59 -6.39 8.83
CA ILE A 101 10.48 -5.43 8.84
C ILE A 101 9.27 -6.13 9.46
N LEU A 102 8.70 -5.54 10.51
CA LEU A 102 7.47 -6.03 11.15
C LEU A 102 6.37 -5.00 10.93
N GLY A 103 5.26 -5.40 10.33
CA GLY A 103 4.14 -4.50 10.06
C GLY A 103 2.84 -5.00 10.66
N SER A 104 1.98 -4.09 11.05
CA SER A 104 0.59 -4.42 11.38
C SER A 104 -0.37 -3.39 10.80
N LEU A 105 -1.51 -3.87 10.32
CA LEU A 105 -2.57 -3.02 9.78
C LEU A 105 -3.93 -3.67 10.00
N THR A 106 -4.85 -2.88 10.53
CA THR A 106 -6.26 -3.27 10.62
C THR A 106 -7.11 -2.53 9.60
N THR A 107 -8.12 -3.22 9.07
CA THR A 107 -9.04 -2.68 8.07
C THR A 107 -10.49 -2.95 8.43
N ARG A 108 -11.41 -2.18 7.85
CA ARG A 108 -12.85 -2.44 7.86
C ARG A 108 -13.32 -3.24 6.65
N ALA A 109 -12.43 -3.52 5.69
CA ALA A 109 -12.78 -4.20 4.45
C ALA A 109 -13.39 -5.58 4.71
N ASP A 110 -14.52 -5.83 4.07
CA ASP A 110 -15.27 -7.08 4.08
C ASP A 110 -14.75 -8.09 3.04
N GLY A 111 -14.13 -7.61 1.95
CA GLY A 111 -13.56 -8.39 0.86
C GLY A 111 -12.23 -9.11 1.13
N GLY A 112 -11.80 -9.22 2.39
CA GLY A 112 -10.59 -9.95 2.80
C GLY A 112 -9.45 -9.05 3.24
N VAL A 113 -8.78 -9.40 4.34
CA VAL A 113 -7.71 -8.56 4.92
C VAL A 113 -6.42 -8.56 4.11
N LEU A 114 -6.09 -9.66 3.40
CA LEU A 114 -4.83 -9.78 2.66
C LEU A 114 -4.69 -8.68 1.60
N GLY A 115 -5.59 -8.65 0.62
CA GLY A 115 -5.57 -7.63 -0.44
C GLY A 115 -5.80 -6.21 0.08
N ALA A 116 -6.53 -6.05 1.19
CA ALA A 116 -6.85 -4.74 1.74
C ALA A 116 -5.72 -4.10 2.57
N THR A 117 -4.70 -4.86 2.99
CA THR A 117 -3.69 -4.38 3.94
C THR A 117 -2.25 -4.62 3.50
N VAL A 118 -1.95 -5.79 2.92
CA VAL A 118 -0.58 -6.17 2.54
C VAL A 118 0.03 -5.19 1.53
N PRO A 119 -0.67 -4.69 0.49
CA PRO A 119 -0.11 -3.71 -0.43
C PRO A 119 0.44 -2.45 0.24
N TYR A 120 -0.30 -1.88 1.20
CA TYR A 120 0.10 -0.65 1.89
C TYR A 120 1.29 -0.87 2.85
N LEU A 121 1.40 -2.06 3.45
CA LEU A 121 2.57 -2.43 4.26
C LEU A 121 3.80 -2.70 3.39
N LEU A 122 3.59 -3.28 2.20
CA LEU A 122 4.64 -3.48 1.20
C LEU A 122 5.17 -2.16 0.67
N ASP A 123 4.33 -1.16 0.41
CA ASP A 123 4.79 0.14 -0.07
C ASP A 123 5.75 0.82 0.94
N LEU A 124 5.47 0.71 2.24
CA LEU A 124 6.37 1.18 3.30
C LEU A 124 7.68 0.38 3.37
N ALA A 125 7.61 -0.93 3.13
CA ALA A 125 8.79 -1.80 3.08
C ALA A 125 9.66 -1.50 1.85
N ASP A 126 9.07 -1.46 0.65
CA ASP A 126 9.73 -1.18 -0.63
C ASP A 126 10.48 0.17 -0.58
N ALA A 127 9.94 1.13 0.17
CA ALA A 127 10.55 2.44 0.34
C ALA A 127 11.89 2.42 1.13
N VAL A 128 12.29 1.30 1.75
CA VAL A 128 13.59 1.18 2.46
C VAL A 128 14.41 -0.05 2.02
N LEU A 129 13.90 -0.85 1.08
CA LEU A 129 14.54 -2.08 0.63
C LEU A 129 15.51 -1.88 -0.53
N ASP A 130 15.64 -0.65 -1.04
CA ASP A 130 16.55 -0.27 -2.14
C ASP A 130 16.48 -1.22 -3.36
N GLY A 131 15.26 -1.69 -3.67
CA GLY A 131 14.99 -2.56 -4.81
C GLY A 131 15.26 -4.04 -4.59
N ASP A 132 15.61 -4.48 -3.36
CA ASP A 132 15.73 -5.90 -3.02
C ASP A 132 14.46 -6.68 -3.39
N ARG A 133 14.65 -7.91 -3.86
CA ARG A 133 13.57 -8.69 -4.48
C ARG A 133 13.08 -9.79 -3.55
N ALA A 134 11.77 -9.82 -3.33
CA ALA A 134 11.11 -10.95 -2.71
C ALA A 134 11.34 -12.21 -3.57
N HIS A 135 11.60 -13.34 -2.93
CA HIS A 135 11.76 -14.62 -3.62
C HIS A 135 10.89 -15.74 -3.03
N GLN A 136 10.33 -15.55 -1.84
CA GLN A 136 9.47 -16.54 -1.21
C GLN A 136 8.46 -15.86 -0.29
N VAL A 137 7.21 -16.32 -0.34
CA VAL A 137 6.10 -15.81 0.47
C VAL A 137 5.44 -16.97 1.20
N TYR A 138 5.19 -16.79 2.49
CA TYR A 138 4.37 -17.69 3.29
C TYR A 138 3.21 -16.90 3.89
N ALA A 139 2.01 -17.47 3.91
CA ALA A 139 0.85 -16.84 4.51
C ALA A 139 -0.06 -17.86 5.22
N GLN A 140 -0.71 -17.39 6.27
CA GLN A 140 -1.86 -18.05 6.89
C GLN A 140 -2.98 -17.06 7.07
N THR A 141 -4.21 -17.51 6.86
CA THR A 141 -5.43 -16.71 7.01
C THR A 141 -6.43 -17.41 7.90
N ASN A 142 -7.38 -16.66 8.42
CA ASN A 142 -8.58 -17.22 9.05
C ASN A 142 -9.82 -16.40 8.71
N THR A 143 -11.00 -16.95 8.93
CA THR A 143 -12.30 -16.33 8.63
C THR A 143 -13.17 -16.14 9.88
N ILE A 144 -12.56 -16.18 11.07
CA ILE A 144 -13.24 -16.23 12.37
C ILE A 144 -14.14 -15.01 12.58
N LEU A 145 -13.66 -13.81 12.22
CA LEU A 145 -14.41 -12.56 12.38
C LEU A 145 -15.15 -12.21 11.08
N GLY A 146 -16.46 -12.44 11.06
CA GLY A 146 -17.34 -11.77 10.10
C GLY A 146 -18.23 -12.63 9.20
N GLY A 147 -18.32 -13.96 9.37
CA GLY A 147 -19.40 -14.80 8.84
C GLY A 147 -19.59 -14.86 7.31
N GLN A 148 -18.89 -14.04 6.52
CA GLN A 148 -19.10 -13.84 5.08
C GLN A 148 -18.03 -14.52 4.20
N GLY A 149 -17.31 -15.51 4.72
CA GLY A 149 -16.39 -16.35 3.93
C GLY A 149 -15.04 -15.73 3.53
N ALA A 150 -14.91 -14.40 3.57
CA ALA A 150 -13.63 -13.70 3.32
C ALA A 150 -12.69 -13.71 4.54
N GLU A 151 -11.38 -13.53 4.31
CA GLU A 151 -10.39 -13.55 5.39
C GLU A 151 -10.57 -12.38 6.35
N SER A 152 -10.47 -12.69 7.64
CA SER A 152 -10.66 -11.76 8.75
C SER A 152 -9.39 -11.46 9.52
N ALA A 153 -8.40 -12.35 9.43
CA ALA A 153 -7.04 -12.09 9.85
C ALA A 153 -6.08 -12.84 8.93
N ALA A 154 -4.86 -12.32 8.81
CA ALA A 154 -3.79 -12.96 8.07
C ALA A 154 -2.43 -12.63 8.68
N VAL A 155 -1.50 -13.60 8.60
CA VAL A 155 -0.08 -13.37 8.83
C VAL A 155 0.64 -13.69 7.54
N VAL A 156 1.48 -12.77 7.06
CA VAL A 156 2.27 -12.93 5.83
C VAL A 156 3.73 -12.75 6.15
N THR A 157 4.58 -13.66 5.71
CA THR A 157 6.03 -13.59 5.82
C THR A 157 6.65 -13.62 4.44
N ILE A 158 7.55 -12.68 4.15
CA ILE A 158 8.19 -12.50 2.85
C ILE A 158 9.70 -12.55 3.06
N ARG A 159 10.37 -13.38 2.28
CA ARG A 159 11.84 -13.47 2.27
C ARG A 159 12.38 -12.81 1.01
N TYR A 160 13.36 -11.94 1.20
CA TYR A 160 14.05 -11.25 0.12
C TYR A 160 15.37 -11.92 -0.21
N ARG A 161 15.91 -11.65 -1.41
CA ARG A 161 17.15 -12.28 -1.89
C ARG A 161 18.37 -11.91 -1.06
N SER A 162 18.40 -10.71 -0.49
CA SER A 162 19.49 -10.34 0.44
C SER A 162 19.45 -11.08 1.78
N GLY A 163 18.41 -11.87 2.05
CA GLY A 163 18.19 -12.54 3.33
C GLY A 163 17.30 -11.75 4.30
N LYS A 164 16.93 -10.51 3.96
CA LYS A 164 15.95 -9.71 4.71
C LYS A 164 14.59 -10.40 4.78
N VAL A 165 13.85 -10.13 5.85
CA VAL A 165 12.51 -10.69 6.08
C VAL A 165 11.51 -9.59 6.39
N ALA A 166 10.34 -9.62 5.77
CA ALA A 166 9.19 -8.85 6.22
C ALA A 166 8.12 -9.77 6.79
N SER A 167 7.49 -9.40 7.90
CA SER A 167 6.37 -10.12 8.49
C SER A 167 5.24 -9.17 8.85
N PHE A 168 4.03 -9.46 8.38
CA PHE A 168 2.87 -8.58 8.46
C PHE A 168 1.71 -9.28 9.18
N ASP A 169 1.18 -8.62 10.21
CA ASP A 169 -0.04 -8.99 10.93
C ASP A 169 -1.21 -8.14 10.44
N CYS A 170 -2.20 -8.80 9.85
CA CYS A 170 -3.32 -8.16 9.16
C CYS A 170 -4.62 -8.58 9.84
N GLY A 171 -5.50 -7.62 10.15
CA GLY A 171 -6.73 -7.92 10.87
C GLY A 171 -7.93 -7.09 10.46
N ARG A 172 -9.13 -7.66 10.59
CA ARG A 172 -10.38 -6.93 10.46
C ARG A 172 -10.79 -6.39 11.83
N SER A 173 -11.08 -5.09 11.89
CA SER A 173 -11.63 -4.48 13.10
C SER A 173 -12.68 -3.42 12.76
N PRO A 174 -13.86 -3.41 13.41
CA PRO A 174 -14.82 -2.31 13.28
C PRO A 174 -14.23 -0.95 13.69
N SER A 175 -13.25 -0.96 14.60
CA SER A 175 -12.54 0.24 15.08
C SER A 175 -11.26 0.54 14.30
N ALA A 176 -11.00 -0.15 13.18
CA ALA A 176 -9.80 0.07 12.36
C ALA A 176 -9.68 1.52 11.90
N THR A 177 -8.50 2.11 12.07
CA THR A 177 -8.18 3.46 11.58
C THR A 177 -7.65 3.46 10.15
N GLY A 178 -7.24 2.29 9.64
CA GLY A 178 -6.54 2.17 8.35
C GLY A 178 -5.12 2.76 8.38
N ARG A 179 -4.55 3.01 9.56
CA ARG A 179 -3.18 3.52 9.75
C ARG A 179 -2.24 2.37 10.12
N PRO A 180 -1.17 2.12 9.35
CA PRO A 180 -0.23 1.05 9.65
C PRO A 180 0.72 1.42 10.79
N VAL A 181 1.22 0.40 11.48
CA VAL A 181 2.38 0.49 12.37
C VAL A 181 3.46 -0.42 11.81
N VAL A 182 4.67 0.10 11.59
CA VAL A 182 5.79 -0.66 11.00
C VAL A 182 7.05 -0.46 11.82
N THR A 183 7.73 -1.55 12.17
CA THR A 183 9.01 -1.54 12.86
C THR A 183 10.09 -2.06 11.94
N PHE A 184 11.14 -1.26 11.75
CA PHE A 184 12.32 -1.59 10.98
C PHE A 184 13.44 -1.96 11.95
N ILE A 185 13.99 -3.16 11.80
CA ILE A 185 14.99 -3.73 12.70
C ILE A 185 16.29 -3.91 11.91
N GLY A 186 17.34 -3.24 12.36
CA GLY A 186 18.69 -3.46 11.86
C GLY A 186 19.59 -4.13 12.91
N ASP A 187 20.83 -4.38 12.52
CA ASP A 187 21.84 -5.03 13.37
C ASP A 187 22.34 -4.15 14.54
N LYS A 188 22.07 -2.83 14.51
CA LYS A 188 22.48 -1.88 15.56
C LYS A 188 21.32 -1.30 16.37
N ALA A 189 20.14 -1.15 15.76
CA ALA A 189 18.97 -0.57 16.41
C ALA A 189 17.67 -0.95 15.70
N SER A 190 16.54 -0.56 16.29
CA SER A 190 15.23 -0.63 15.64
C SER A 190 14.51 0.72 15.72
N VAL A 191 13.70 1.02 14.72
CA VAL A 191 12.85 2.22 14.69
C VAL A 191 11.42 1.83 14.33
N GLN A 192 10.45 2.41 15.02
CA GLN A 192 9.02 2.18 14.77
C GLN A 192 8.38 3.43 14.18
N TYR A 193 7.59 3.21 13.15
CA TYR A 193 6.67 4.17 12.55
C TYR A 193 5.24 3.84 12.97
N ASP A 194 4.53 4.82 13.51
CA ASP A 194 3.09 4.77 13.74
C ASP A 194 2.44 5.87 12.90
N ALA A 195 1.63 5.48 11.91
CA ALA A 195 0.97 6.40 10.99
C ALA A 195 -0.30 7.05 11.60
N GLY A 196 -0.70 6.67 12.80
CA GLY A 196 -1.87 7.22 13.48
C GLY A 196 -1.76 7.15 15.00
N PRO A 197 -0.72 7.75 15.61
CA PRO A 197 -0.49 7.66 17.04
C PRO A 197 -1.67 8.27 17.79
N ARG A 198 -2.01 7.69 18.94
CA ARG A 198 -3.09 8.24 19.78
C ARG A 198 -2.66 9.58 20.37
N LEU A 199 -3.51 10.60 20.26
CA LEU A 199 -3.32 11.85 20.99
C LEU A 199 -3.51 11.59 22.49
N LEU A 200 -2.50 11.87 23.30
CA LEU A 200 -2.59 11.79 24.75
C LEU A 200 -3.54 12.89 25.26
N GLY A 201 -4.69 12.49 25.83
CA GLY A 201 -5.57 13.41 26.58
C GLY A 201 -6.98 13.66 26.02
N GLY A 202 -7.42 12.96 24.96
CA GLY A 202 -8.79 13.08 24.44
C GLY A 202 -9.66 11.87 24.75
N GLU A 203 -10.89 12.09 25.23
CA GLU A 203 -11.96 11.07 25.25
C GLU A 203 -12.37 10.62 23.82
N ARG A 204 -11.82 11.24 22.77
CA ARG A 204 -12.13 10.94 21.37
C ARG A 204 -11.15 9.92 20.79
N PRO A 205 -11.66 8.90 20.07
CA PRO A 205 -10.84 7.88 19.41
C PRO A 205 -10.18 8.37 18.10
N GLU A 206 -10.01 9.68 17.92
CA GLU A 206 -9.45 10.24 16.68
C GLU A 206 -7.95 9.91 16.61
N PRO A 207 -7.46 9.31 15.51
CA PRO A 207 -6.03 9.14 15.30
C PRO A 207 -5.36 10.51 15.24
N GLY A 208 -4.26 10.66 15.95
CA GLY A 208 -3.38 11.82 15.82
C GLY A 208 -2.52 11.72 14.57
N GLY A 209 -1.69 12.76 14.37
CA GLY A 209 -0.78 12.84 13.23
C GLY A 209 -1.33 13.67 12.07
N GLU A 210 -0.67 13.55 10.93
CA GLU A 210 -0.92 14.35 9.74
C GLU A 210 -2.13 13.82 8.93
N ASP A 211 -2.73 14.69 8.12
CA ASP A 211 -3.65 14.26 7.07
C ASP A 211 -2.85 13.68 5.89
N LEU A 212 -2.50 12.39 6.01
CA LEU A 212 -1.71 11.68 5.02
C LEU A 212 -2.35 11.65 3.61
N ASP A 213 -3.69 11.72 3.51
CA ASP A 213 -4.34 11.76 2.19
C ASP A 213 -4.12 13.11 1.52
N ALA A 214 -4.24 14.20 2.28
CA ALA A 214 -3.93 15.53 1.79
C ALA A 214 -2.45 15.67 1.40
N LEU A 215 -1.53 15.11 2.18
CA LEU A 215 -0.10 15.08 1.84
C LEU A 215 0.16 14.30 0.54
N MET A 216 -0.39 13.10 0.42
CA MET A 216 -0.27 12.27 -0.78
C MET A 216 -0.82 12.99 -2.01
N LEU A 217 -2.01 13.61 -1.92
CA LEU A 217 -2.60 14.34 -3.04
C LEU A 217 -1.77 15.56 -3.41
N ARG A 218 -1.29 16.33 -2.43
CA ARG A 218 -0.38 17.46 -2.69
C ARG A 218 0.88 16.99 -3.44
N ASP A 219 1.49 15.91 -2.99
CA ASP A 219 2.71 15.38 -3.61
C ASP A 219 2.41 14.83 -5.02
N PHE A 220 1.29 14.13 -5.19
CA PHE A 220 0.82 13.63 -6.48
C PHE A 220 0.55 14.75 -7.49
N LEU A 221 0.04 15.90 -7.07
CA LEU A 221 -0.24 17.04 -7.94
C LEU A 221 1.01 17.88 -8.26
N SER A 222 1.98 17.93 -7.32
CA SER A 222 3.16 18.79 -7.44
C SER A 222 4.35 18.13 -8.14
N ALA A 223 4.50 16.81 -8.03
CA ALA A 223 5.64 16.12 -8.63
C ALA A 223 5.49 16.03 -10.15
N GLU A 224 6.52 16.29 -10.95
CA GLU A 224 6.47 16.01 -12.41
C GLU A 224 6.51 14.50 -12.73
N GLY A 225 6.76 13.65 -11.73
CA GLY A 225 6.63 12.18 -11.74
C GLY A 225 6.33 11.66 -10.33
N GLY A 226 5.49 10.63 -10.20
CA GLY A 226 4.79 10.23 -8.96
C GLY A 226 5.64 10.12 -7.69
N ALA A 227 5.19 10.75 -6.61
CA ALA A 227 5.83 10.71 -5.29
C ALA A 227 5.47 9.48 -4.44
N GLY A 228 4.72 8.53 -5.01
CA GLY A 228 4.29 7.28 -4.38
C GLY A 228 4.73 6.05 -5.17
N PRO A 229 4.27 4.84 -4.79
CA PRO A 229 4.57 3.62 -5.53
C PRO A 229 4.15 3.75 -7.00
N ASP A 230 5.07 3.40 -7.91
CA ASP A 230 4.83 3.43 -9.35
C ASP A 230 4.14 2.14 -9.84
N GLY A 231 3.87 2.08 -11.14
CA GLY A 231 3.26 0.89 -11.75
C GLY A 231 4.10 -0.39 -11.61
N GLN A 232 5.44 -0.28 -11.56
CA GLN A 232 6.30 -1.45 -11.39
C GLN A 232 6.28 -1.96 -9.94
N ALA A 233 6.23 -1.06 -8.97
CA ALA A 233 6.00 -1.40 -7.57
C ALA A 233 4.65 -2.11 -7.39
N ALA A 234 3.58 -1.60 -8.03
CA ALA A 234 2.27 -2.25 -7.97
C ALA A 234 2.25 -3.65 -8.57
N LEU A 235 2.95 -3.89 -9.69
CA LEU A 235 3.07 -5.24 -10.28
C LEU A 235 3.80 -6.22 -9.35
N ARG A 236 4.89 -5.78 -8.70
CA ARG A 236 5.59 -6.59 -7.69
C ARG A 236 4.70 -6.91 -6.50
N THR A 237 4.01 -5.89 -5.99
CA THR A 237 3.05 -6.02 -4.89
C THR A 237 1.94 -7.01 -5.25
N ALA A 238 1.38 -6.93 -6.46
CA ALA A 238 0.36 -7.88 -6.92
C ALA A 238 0.89 -9.33 -6.94
N GLY A 239 2.11 -9.55 -7.42
CA GLY A 239 2.75 -10.87 -7.41
C GLY A 239 2.95 -11.44 -5.99
N ILE A 240 3.39 -10.60 -5.04
CA ILE A 240 3.53 -11.00 -3.63
C ILE A 240 2.17 -11.35 -3.02
N VAL A 241 1.14 -10.55 -3.28
CA VAL A 241 -0.22 -10.78 -2.76
C VAL A 241 -0.82 -12.06 -3.35
N GLN A 242 -0.62 -12.32 -4.65
CA GLN A 242 -1.07 -13.56 -5.28
C GLN A 242 -0.37 -14.78 -4.67
N ALA A 243 0.95 -14.73 -4.47
CA ALA A 243 1.69 -15.78 -3.78
C ALA A 243 1.23 -15.96 -2.32
N ALA A 244 0.84 -14.88 -1.63
CA ALA A 244 0.24 -14.97 -0.31
C ALA A 244 -1.11 -15.71 -0.32
N TYR A 245 -1.98 -15.43 -1.30
CA TYR A 245 -3.23 -16.19 -1.47
C TYR A 245 -2.98 -17.67 -1.75
N GLU A 246 -2.04 -17.99 -2.64
CA GLU A 246 -1.67 -19.38 -2.94
C GLU A 246 -1.06 -20.09 -1.71
N SER A 247 -0.20 -19.40 -0.97
CA SER A 247 0.39 -19.93 0.27
C SER A 247 -0.67 -20.19 1.33
N ALA A 248 -1.61 -19.27 1.54
CA ALA A 248 -2.71 -19.45 2.47
C ALA A 248 -3.63 -20.62 2.08
N HIS A 249 -3.80 -20.87 0.78
CA HIS A 249 -4.59 -21.99 0.28
C HIS A 249 -3.89 -23.35 0.45
N THR A 250 -2.59 -23.41 0.19
CA THR A 250 -1.80 -24.66 0.20
C THR A 250 -1.17 -24.98 1.55
N GLY A 251 -1.05 -23.97 2.44
CA GLY A 251 -0.31 -24.06 3.69
C GLY A 251 1.21 -24.20 3.51
N GLN A 252 1.74 -23.91 2.32
CA GLN A 252 3.17 -24.04 1.99
C GLN A 252 3.75 -22.69 1.54
N PRO A 253 5.05 -22.44 1.73
CA PRO A 253 5.72 -21.30 1.11
C PRO A 253 5.65 -21.38 -0.41
N VAL A 254 5.46 -20.23 -1.07
CA VAL A 254 5.41 -20.07 -2.52
C VAL A 254 6.62 -19.27 -2.97
N ASP A 255 7.38 -19.81 -3.93
CA ASP A 255 8.54 -19.14 -4.51
C ASP A 255 8.10 -18.17 -5.64
N LEU A 256 8.65 -16.96 -5.64
CA LEU A 256 8.38 -15.96 -6.66
C LEU A 256 9.35 -16.09 -7.84
N PRO A 257 8.89 -15.84 -9.08
CA PRO A 257 9.74 -15.92 -10.26
C PRO A 257 10.86 -14.88 -10.20
N PRO A 258 12.02 -15.16 -10.82
CA PRO A 258 13.19 -14.32 -10.64
C PRO A 258 13.16 -12.93 -11.29
N GLY A 259 12.02 -12.48 -11.84
CA GLY A 259 11.87 -11.26 -12.64
C GLY A 259 10.67 -10.36 -12.33
N GLY A 260 10.17 -10.36 -11.08
CA GLY A 260 9.19 -9.37 -10.61
C GLY A 260 9.84 -8.04 -10.24
#